data_AF-A0A2T4TL91-F1
#
_entry.id   AF-A0A2T4TL91-F1
#
_cell.length_a   1.000
_cell.length_b   1.000
_cell.length_c   1.000
_cell.angle_alpha   90.00
_cell.angle_beta   90.00
_cell.angle_gamma   90.00
#
_symmetry.space_group_name_H-M   'P 1'
#
loop_
_entity.id
_entity.type
_entity.pdbx_description
1 polymer ?
#
loop_
_entity_poly.entity_id
_entity_poly.type
_entity_poly.pdbx_seq_one_letter_code
_entity_poly.pdbx_strand_id
1 'polypeptide(L)'
;MEQIEAKDFLFYYNPNLEELIVSSGLKFMKRDNDEFKVDLNPHGQPELTTVDFINLDINKRCLECNIGKEPVHVTINTCFQINMLGFKVVMSAWENTHCTKELDKIDLFFTGNKLEHLYINKVNNYNIIDSIRIFEEDNQYYVVKSRPQFIREVIRNMSLCNDTIKLENQSNSFNYKLDVNDDVLSFLHSVFKLIELPK
;
A
#
# COMPACT_ATOMS: atom_id res chain seq x y z
N MET A 1 -20.30 -6.18 -19.14
CA MET A 1 -19.31 -5.13 -18.89
C MET A 1 -19.75 -4.41 -17.64
N GLU A 2 -18.97 -4.54 -16.57
CA GLU A 2 -19.23 -3.86 -15.31
C GLU A 2 -18.29 -2.67 -15.16
N GLN A 3 -18.79 -1.58 -14.57
CA GLN A 3 -18.01 -0.39 -14.30
C GLN A 3 -17.93 -0.16 -12.80
N ILE A 4 -16.71 0.03 -12.30
CA ILE A 4 -16.41 0.24 -10.88
C ILE A 4 -15.68 1.56 -10.72
N GLU A 5 -16.02 2.32 -9.69
CA GLU A 5 -15.28 3.53 -9.31
C GLU A 5 -14.40 3.23 -8.10
N ALA A 6 -13.09 3.34 -8.26
CA ALA A 6 -12.12 3.20 -7.18
C ALA A 6 -11.91 4.55 -6.48
N LYS A 7 -12.45 4.67 -5.26
CA LYS A 7 -12.22 5.81 -4.38
C LYS A 7 -11.12 5.52 -3.35
N ASP A 8 -11.30 4.44 -2.61
CA ASP A 8 -10.41 4.05 -1.52
C ASP A 8 -9.28 3.17 -2.05
N PHE A 9 -8.12 3.27 -1.42
CA PHE A 9 -6.93 2.52 -1.79
C PHE A 9 -6.31 1.84 -0.58
N LEU A 10 -6.09 0.53 -0.67
CA LEU A 10 -5.30 -0.24 0.29
C LEU A 10 -4.09 -0.84 -0.41
N PHE A 11 -2.92 -0.69 0.21
CA PHE A 11 -1.73 -1.46 -0.11
C PHE A 11 -1.27 -2.17 1.16
N TYR A 12 -1.27 -3.49 1.12
CA TYR A 12 -0.79 -4.32 2.21
C TYR A 12 0.29 -5.25 1.69
N TYR A 13 1.47 -5.18 2.30
CA TYR A 13 2.64 -5.98 1.96
C TYR A 13 3.12 -6.70 3.22
N ASN A 14 3.10 -8.02 3.19
CA ASN A 14 3.59 -8.86 4.26
C ASN A 14 4.52 -9.94 3.69
N PRO A 15 5.84 -9.70 3.67
CA PRO A 15 6.81 -10.62 3.10
C PRO A 15 6.91 -11.92 3.90
N ASN A 16 6.63 -11.89 5.21
CA ASN A 16 6.66 -13.09 6.06
C ASN A 16 5.52 -14.07 5.76
N LEU A 17 4.43 -13.58 5.14
CA LEU A 17 3.31 -14.40 4.67
C LEU A 17 3.28 -14.48 3.14
N GLU A 18 4.32 -13.99 2.47
CA GLU A 18 4.41 -13.84 1.01
C GLU A 18 3.19 -13.16 0.38
N GLU A 19 2.54 -12.27 1.13
CA GLU A 19 1.24 -11.71 0.80
C GLU A 19 1.36 -10.26 0.35
N LEU A 20 0.79 -9.97 -0.81
CA LEU A 20 0.62 -8.62 -1.35
C LEU A 20 -0.84 -8.42 -1.71
N ILE A 21 -1.47 -7.40 -1.14
CA ILE A 21 -2.86 -7.02 -1.40
C ILE A 21 -2.88 -5.59 -1.89
N VAL A 22 -3.58 -5.38 -3.01
CA VAL A 22 -3.90 -4.05 -3.53
C VAL A 22 -5.42 -3.97 -3.66
N SER A 23 -6.06 -3.08 -2.90
CA SER A 23 -7.49 -2.80 -3.06
C SER A 23 -7.66 -1.46 -3.74
N SER A 24 -8.26 -1.43 -4.93
CA SER A 24 -8.54 -0.24 -5.72
C SER A 24 -9.78 -0.52 -6.56
N GLY A 25 -10.97 -0.33 -5.97
CA GLY A 25 -12.27 -0.74 -6.54
C GLY A 25 -12.53 -2.25 -6.46
N LEU A 26 -11.53 -3.07 -6.76
CA LEU A 26 -11.49 -4.50 -6.46
C LEU A 26 -10.31 -4.82 -5.54
N LYS A 27 -10.40 -5.95 -4.83
CA LYS A 27 -9.35 -6.45 -3.95
C LYS A 27 -8.50 -7.50 -4.67
N PHE A 28 -7.33 -7.08 -5.14
CA PHE A 28 -6.34 -7.92 -5.78
C PHE A 28 -5.41 -8.51 -4.73
N MET A 29 -5.18 -9.81 -4.79
CA MET A 29 -4.35 -10.55 -3.83
C MET A 29 -3.35 -11.42 -4.57
N LYS A 30 -2.10 -11.38 -4.11
CA LYS A 30 -1.01 -12.24 -4.55
C LYS A 30 -0.40 -12.91 -3.32
N ARG A 31 -0.23 -14.23 -3.38
CA ARG A 31 0.36 -15.06 -2.31
C ARG A 31 1.36 -16.03 -2.91
N ASP A 32 2.38 -16.40 -2.15
CA ASP A 32 3.38 -17.42 -2.54
C ASP A 32 4.04 -17.14 -3.90
N ASN A 33 4.21 -15.85 -4.23
CA ASN A 33 4.68 -15.37 -5.55
C ASN A 33 3.85 -15.80 -6.77
N ASP A 34 2.63 -16.30 -6.58
CA ASP A 34 1.68 -16.64 -7.65
C ASP A 34 1.25 -15.38 -8.44
N GLU A 35 0.39 -15.56 -9.43
CA GLU A 35 -0.27 -14.44 -10.11
C GLU A 35 -1.31 -13.76 -9.20
N PHE A 36 -1.62 -12.50 -9.50
CA PHE A 36 -2.71 -11.81 -8.81
C PHE A 36 -4.05 -12.52 -9.08
N LYS A 37 -4.87 -12.59 -8.03
CA LYS A 37 -6.27 -13.04 -8.04
C LYS A 37 -7.16 -11.95 -7.49
N VAL A 38 -8.45 -12.00 -7.82
CA VAL A 38 -9.45 -11.09 -7.24
C VAL A 38 -10.22 -11.82 -6.15
N ASP A 39 -10.37 -11.17 -4.99
CA ASP A 39 -11.23 -11.62 -3.91
C ASP A 39 -12.67 -11.13 -4.14
N LEU A 40 -13.58 -12.05 -4.44
CA LEU A 40 -15.00 -11.79 -4.69
C LEU A 40 -15.81 -11.55 -3.40
N ASN A 41 -15.25 -11.89 -2.24
CA ASN A 41 -15.91 -11.74 -0.95
C ASN A 41 -15.06 -10.89 0.01
N PRO A 42 -14.86 -9.59 -0.27
CA PRO A 42 -13.93 -8.75 0.47
C PRO A 42 -14.31 -8.56 1.94
N HIS A 43 -15.57 -8.83 2.32
CA HIS A 43 -16.10 -8.69 3.67
C HIS A 43 -16.22 -10.02 4.45
N GLY A 44 -15.92 -11.15 3.81
CA GLY A 44 -16.09 -12.48 4.37
C GLY A 44 -14.82 -13.33 4.26
N GLN A 45 -15.01 -14.64 4.19
CA GLN A 45 -13.90 -15.53 3.85
C GLN A 45 -13.49 -15.28 2.41
N PRO A 46 -12.18 -15.07 2.12
CA PRO A 46 -11.72 -14.75 0.79
C PRO A 46 -12.16 -15.80 -0.24
N GLU A 47 -12.77 -15.33 -1.32
CA GLU A 47 -13.17 -16.17 -2.46
C GLU A 47 -12.35 -15.72 -3.67
N LEU A 48 -11.21 -16.38 -3.89
CA LEU A 48 -10.24 -15.97 -4.90
C LEU A 48 -10.61 -16.53 -6.28
N THR A 49 -10.59 -15.66 -7.27
CA THR A 49 -10.80 -16.02 -8.68
C THR A 49 -9.72 -15.42 -9.58
N THR A 50 -9.56 -15.98 -10.77
CA THR A 50 -8.55 -15.53 -11.75
C THR A 50 -8.87 -14.13 -12.26
N VAL A 51 -7.83 -13.36 -12.56
CA VAL A 51 -7.93 -12.08 -13.25
C VAL A 51 -6.94 -12.05 -14.41
N ASP A 52 -7.40 -11.57 -15.55
CA ASP A 52 -6.59 -11.30 -16.73
C ASP A 52 -6.60 -9.80 -17.00
N PHE A 53 -5.43 -9.16 -16.87
CA PHE A 53 -5.29 -7.71 -17.04
C PHE A 53 -5.15 -7.37 -18.52
N ILE A 54 -6.08 -6.58 -19.04
CA ILE A 54 -6.18 -6.29 -20.48
C ILE A 54 -5.42 -5.02 -20.81
N ASN A 55 -5.68 -3.94 -20.07
CA ASN A 55 -5.15 -2.61 -20.39
C ASN A 55 -5.16 -1.68 -19.17
N LEU A 56 -4.17 -0.77 -19.10
CA LEU A 56 -4.15 0.39 -18.22
C LEU A 56 -4.11 1.66 -19.06
N ASP A 57 -5.25 2.33 -19.17
CA ASP A 57 -5.34 3.61 -19.87
C ASP A 57 -5.00 4.75 -18.91
N ILE A 58 -3.78 5.29 -19.05
CA ILE A 58 -3.29 6.39 -18.21
C ILE A 58 -4.09 7.68 -18.44
N ASN A 59 -4.57 7.93 -19.66
CA ASN A 59 -5.29 9.16 -19.99
C ASN A 59 -6.71 9.13 -19.45
N LYS A 60 -7.39 7.99 -19.56
CA LYS A 60 -8.74 7.78 -19.00
C LYS A 60 -8.73 7.41 -17.53
N ARG A 61 -7.55 7.09 -16.98
CA ARG A 61 -7.33 6.68 -15.59
C ARG A 61 -8.17 5.46 -15.22
N CYS A 62 -8.09 4.43 -16.05
CA CYS A 62 -8.83 3.19 -15.84
C CYS A 62 -7.97 1.94 -16.06
N LEU A 63 -8.35 0.89 -15.34
CA LEU A 63 -7.84 -0.47 -15.50
C LEU A 63 -8.96 -1.34 -16.09
N GLU A 64 -8.66 -2.06 -17.16
CA GLU A 64 -9.55 -3.02 -17.79
C GLU A 64 -9.04 -4.45 -17.54
N CYS A 65 -9.92 -5.33 -17.06
CA CYS A 65 -9.59 -6.72 -16.80
C CYS A 65 -10.78 -7.66 -17.03
N ASN A 66 -10.49 -8.95 -17.19
CA ASN A 66 -11.49 -10.02 -17.15
C ASN A 66 -11.35 -10.81 -15.85
N ILE A 67 -12.47 -11.16 -15.23
CA ILE A 67 -12.49 -11.84 -13.94
C ILE A 67 -13.26 -13.15 -14.05
N GLY A 68 -12.71 -14.21 -13.47
CA GLY A 68 -13.36 -15.52 -13.38
C GLY A 68 -13.10 -16.45 -14.57
N LYS A 69 -13.54 -17.70 -14.40
CA LYS A 69 -13.45 -18.75 -15.44
C LYS A 69 -14.42 -18.51 -16.59
N GLU A 70 -15.59 -17.97 -16.27
CA GLU A 70 -16.50 -17.37 -17.23
C GLU A 70 -16.23 -15.86 -17.19
N PRO A 71 -15.37 -15.34 -18.10
CA PRO A 71 -14.77 -14.03 -17.91
C PRO A 71 -15.81 -12.92 -17.99
N VAL A 72 -15.94 -12.17 -16.90
CA VAL A 72 -16.68 -10.91 -16.86
C VAL A 72 -15.71 -9.77 -17.12
N HIS A 73 -15.96 -8.99 -18.16
CA HIS A 73 -15.17 -7.79 -18.45
C HIS A 73 -15.54 -6.66 -17.49
N VAL A 74 -14.54 -6.12 -16.80
CA VAL A 74 -14.66 -5.07 -15.79
C VAL A 74 -13.75 -3.90 -16.16
N THR A 75 -14.29 -2.68 -16.03
CA THR A 75 -13.54 -1.44 -16.12
C THR A 75 -13.56 -0.73 -14.77
N ILE A 76 -12.38 -0.52 -14.17
CA ILE A 76 -12.21 0.18 -12.91
C ILE A 76 -11.68 1.59 -13.20
N ASN A 77 -12.44 2.61 -12.86
CA ASN A 77 -12.11 4.02 -13.11
C ASN A 77 -11.70 4.70 -11.80
N THR A 78 -10.83 5.73 -11.87
CA THR A 78 -10.47 6.51 -10.69
C THR A 78 -10.14 7.96 -11.01
N CYS A 79 -10.49 8.87 -10.09
CA CYS A 79 -10.02 10.25 -10.10
C CYS A 79 -8.77 10.46 -9.21
N PHE A 80 -8.31 9.44 -8.49
CA PHE A 80 -7.25 9.53 -7.48
C PHE A 80 -5.94 8.91 -7.96
N GLN A 81 -4.84 9.62 -7.76
CA GLN A 81 -3.53 9.20 -8.29
C GLN A 81 -3.00 7.96 -7.58
N ILE A 82 -3.35 7.77 -6.31
CA ILE A 82 -2.96 6.59 -5.53
C ILE A 82 -3.50 5.29 -6.14
N ASN A 83 -4.76 5.29 -6.60
CA ASN A 83 -5.37 4.15 -7.30
C ASN A 83 -4.67 3.85 -8.63
N MET A 84 -4.20 4.88 -9.35
CA MET A 84 -3.38 4.68 -10.56
C MET A 84 -2.03 4.03 -10.27
N LEU A 85 -1.41 4.34 -9.12
CA LEU A 85 -0.22 3.62 -8.66
C LEU A 85 -0.58 2.17 -8.37
N GLY A 86 -1.70 1.92 -7.68
CA GLY A 86 -2.25 0.58 -7.47
C GLY A 86 -2.41 -0.25 -8.73
N PHE A 87 -3.02 0.32 -9.77
CA PHE A 87 -3.19 -0.35 -11.05
C PHE A 87 -1.85 -0.73 -11.70
N LYS A 88 -0.83 0.12 -11.57
CA LYS A 88 0.52 -0.22 -12.03
C LYS A 88 1.13 -1.38 -11.25
N VAL A 89 0.90 -1.44 -9.93
CA VAL A 89 1.36 -2.55 -9.09
C VAL A 89 0.74 -3.87 -9.56
N VAL A 90 -0.59 -3.93 -9.70
CA VAL A 90 -1.26 -5.20 -10.03
C VAL A 90 -0.96 -5.69 -11.45
N MET A 91 -0.65 -4.78 -12.38
CA MET A 91 -0.20 -5.14 -13.73
C MET A 91 1.29 -5.44 -13.83
N SER A 92 2.06 -5.22 -12.77
CA SER A 92 3.50 -5.47 -12.77
C SER A 92 3.82 -6.87 -12.25
N ALA A 93 4.93 -7.44 -12.73
CA ALA A 93 5.42 -8.75 -12.32
C ALA A 93 6.22 -8.68 -11.00
N TRP A 94 5.74 -7.92 -10.00
CA TRP A 94 6.42 -7.81 -8.71
C TRP A 94 6.53 -9.18 -8.05
N GLU A 95 7.73 -9.50 -7.56
CA GLU A 95 7.92 -10.63 -6.65
C GLU A 95 7.59 -10.17 -5.23
N ASN A 96 6.76 -10.95 -4.53
CA ASN A 96 6.38 -10.66 -3.15
C ASN A 96 7.54 -10.90 -2.17
N THR A 97 8.55 -11.69 -2.55
CA THR A 97 9.66 -12.04 -1.66
C THR A 97 11.03 -11.99 -2.31
N HIS A 98 12.04 -11.68 -1.49
CA HIS A 98 13.36 -12.30 -1.59
C HIS A 98 13.50 -13.18 -0.35
N CYS A 99 13.66 -14.48 -0.58
CA CYS A 99 13.49 -15.62 0.35
C CYS A 99 14.42 -15.66 1.59
N THR A 100 15.03 -14.54 2.00
CA THR A 100 16.12 -14.55 2.99
C THR A 100 16.20 -13.35 3.94
N LYS A 101 15.31 -12.35 3.85
CA LYS A 101 15.39 -11.14 4.69
C LYS A 101 14.11 -10.87 5.48
N GLU A 102 14.30 -10.49 6.74
CA GLU A 102 13.28 -9.95 7.65
C GLU A 102 12.80 -8.56 7.17
N LEU A 103 12.13 -8.53 6.03
CA LEU A 103 11.63 -7.30 5.41
C LEU A 103 10.45 -6.73 6.21
N ASP A 104 10.28 -5.41 6.12
CA ASP A 104 9.23 -4.68 6.81
C ASP A 104 7.85 -5.03 6.25
N LYS A 105 6.90 -5.26 7.16
CA LYS A 105 5.47 -5.32 6.84
C LYS A 105 4.92 -3.92 6.68
N ILE A 106 4.10 -3.69 5.65
CA ILE A 106 3.46 -2.41 5.37
C ILE A 106 1.94 -2.58 5.27
N ASP A 107 1.21 -1.67 5.87
CA ASP A 107 -0.23 -1.47 5.71
C ASP A 107 -0.47 0.03 5.47
N LEU A 108 -0.93 0.36 4.27
CA LEU A 108 -1.09 1.72 3.76
C LEU A 108 -2.51 1.89 3.25
N PHE A 109 -3.21 2.91 3.74
CA PHE A 109 -4.59 3.17 3.37
C PHE A 109 -4.84 4.65 3.06
N PHE A 110 -5.54 4.89 1.95
CA PHE A 110 -5.99 6.21 1.53
C PHE A 110 -7.50 6.21 1.27
N THR A 111 -8.15 7.31 1.64
CA THR A 111 -9.51 7.66 1.19
C THR A 111 -9.40 8.83 0.22
N GLY A 112 -9.58 8.57 -1.08
CA GLY A 112 -9.32 9.57 -2.12
C GLY A 112 -7.86 10.02 -2.16
N ASN A 113 -7.58 11.30 -1.85
CA ASN A 113 -6.21 11.83 -1.76
C ASN A 113 -5.66 11.88 -0.33
N LYS A 114 -6.48 11.56 0.67
CA LYS A 114 -6.09 11.65 2.08
C LYS A 114 -5.44 10.34 2.50
N LEU A 115 -4.23 10.42 3.06
CA LEU A 115 -3.63 9.30 3.78
C LEU A 115 -4.40 9.12 5.08
N GLU A 116 -5.01 7.96 5.28
CA GLU A 116 -5.66 7.64 6.55
C GLU A 116 -4.65 7.01 7.50
N HIS A 117 -3.88 6.03 7.01
CA HIS A 117 -2.78 5.45 7.78
C HIS A 117 -1.66 4.87 6.93
N LEU A 118 -0.46 4.85 7.52
CA LEU A 118 0.71 4.08 7.11
C LEU A 118 1.29 3.40 8.33
N TYR A 119 1.18 2.08 8.41
CA TYR A 119 1.78 1.25 9.45
C TYR A 119 2.90 0.42 8.87
N ILE A 120 4.08 0.55 9.47
CA ILE A 120 5.26 -0.22 9.09
C ILE A 120 5.79 -0.91 10.33
N ASN A 121 6.00 -2.22 10.26
CA ASN A 121 6.54 -2.98 11.37
C ASN A 121 7.64 -3.91 10.88
N LYS A 122 8.79 -3.84 11.56
CA LYS A 122 9.89 -4.78 11.41
C LYS A 122 9.66 -5.99 12.29
N VAL A 123 9.69 -7.17 11.70
CA VAL A 123 9.43 -8.44 12.40
C VAL A 123 10.68 -9.31 12.37
N ASN A 124 11.09 -9.79 13.53
CA ASN A 124 12.16 -10.79 13.67
C ASN A 124 11.61 -11.97 14.48
N ASN A 125 11.70 -13.18 13.94
CA ASN A 125 11.17 -14.40 14.57
C ASN A 125 9.74 -14.22 15.13
N TYR A 126 8.83 -13.68 14.30
CA TYR A 126 7.43 -13.37 14.66
C TYR A 126 7.23 -12.28 15.74
N ASN A 127 8.30 -11.62 16.21
CA ASN A 127 8.23 -10.51 17.15
C ASN A 127 8.42 -9.17 16.44
N ILE A 128 7.56 -8.20 16.74
CA ILE A 128 7.76 -6.81 16.28
C ILE A 128 8.95 -6.22 17.03
N ILE A 129 10.01 -5.87 16.31
CA ILE A 129 11.25 -5.31 16.91
C ILE A 129 11.40 -3.81 16.70
N ASP A 130 10.76 -3.24 15.69
CA ASP A 130 10.61 -1.80 15.50
C ASP A 130 9.31 -1.54 14.74
N SER A 131 8.71 -0.38 14.96
CA SER A 131 7.51 0.00 14.23
C SER A 131 7.31 1.50 14.22
N ILE A 132 6.71 1.94 13.11
CA ILE A 132 6.20 3.28 12.95
C ILE A 132 4.75 3.20 12.49
N ARG A 133 3.90 4.01 13.11
CA ARG A 133 2.52 4.21 12.69
C ARG A 133 2.30 5.68 12.43
N ILE A 134 1.84 6.00 11.23
CA ILE A 134 1.45 7.35 10.84
C ILE A 134 -0.03 7.30 10.54
N PHE A 135 -0.80 8.22 11.10
CA PHE A 135 -2.23 8.30 10.88
C PHE A 135 -2.72 9.72 11.04
N GLU A 136 -3.86 10.01 10.42
CA GLU A 136 -4.54 11.29 10.57
C GLU A 136 -5.55 11.23 11.72
N GLU A 137 -5.58 12.29 12.53
CA GLU A 137 -6.56 12.52 13.58
C GLU A 137 -6.74 14.04 13.75
N ASP A 138 -7.99 14.51 13.82
CA ASP A 138 -8.32 15.93 14.00
C ASP A 138 -7.61 16.91 13.05
N ASN A 139 -7.53 16.57 11.76
CA ASN A 139 -6.80 17.31 10.70
C ASN A 139 -5.30 17.46 10.97
N GLN A 140 -4.69 16.53 11.71
CA GLN A 140 -3.26 16.48 11.94
C GLN A 140 -2.73 15.06 11.74
N TYR A 141 -1.52 14.94 11.18
CA TYR A 141 -0.84 13.66 11.13
C TYR A 141 -0.03 13.45 12.40
N TYR A 142 -0.21 12.28 13.01
CA TYR A 142 0.56 11.82 14.15
C TYR A 142 1.48 10.69 13.74
N VAL A 143 2.63 10.64 14.40
CA VAL A 143 3.49 9.46 14.40
C VAL A 143 3.46 8.79 15.77
N VAL A 144 3.34 7.47 15.78
CA VAL A 144 3.60 6.63 16.94
C VAL A 144 4.76 5.69 16.62
N LYS A 145 5.80 5.71 17.45
CA LYS A 145 6.97 4.82 17.32
C LYS A 145 7.13 3.98 18.58
N SER A 146 7.53 2.72 18.43
CA SER A 146 7.68 1.81 19.57
C SER A 146 9.09 1.79 20.20
N ARG A 147 10.15 2.13 19.45
CA ARG A 147 11.55 2.14 19.95
C ARG A 147 12.36 3.35 19.49
N PRO A 148 13.37 3.83 20.25
CA PRO A 148 13.80 3.35 21.57
C PRO A 148 12.87 3.79 22.73
N GLN A 149 11.98 4.75 22.49
CA GLN A 149 10.95 5.18 23.45
C GLN A 149 9.62 5.29 22.72
N PHE A 150 8.53 5.01 23.43
CA PHE A 150 7.19 5.28 22.92
C PHE A 150 7.01 6.79 22.78
N ILE A 151 6.79 7.25 21.55
CA ILE A 151 6.49 8.65 21.25
C ILE A 151 5.15 8.70 20.51
N ARG A 152 4.35 9.72 20.80
CA ARG A 152 3.21 10.15 19.99
C ARG A 152 3.34 11.64 19.75
N GLU A 153 3.64 12.04 18.52
CA GLU A 153 3.95 13.43 18.18
C GLU A 153 3.28 13.86 16.88
N VAL A 154 2.97 15.15 16.79
CA VAL A 154 2.44 15.76 15.57
C VAL A 154 3.57 15.89 14.55
N ILE A 155 3.31 15.41 13.34
CA ILE A 155 4.21 15.53 12.20
C ILE A 155 4.05 16.93 11.59
N ARG A 156 5.16 17.65 11.41
CA ARG A 156 5.23 18.93 10.69
C ARG A 156 5.79 18.78 9.29
N ASN A 157 6.67 17.80 9.09
CA ASN A 157 7.20 17.46 7.78
C ASN A 157 7.43 15.96 7.68
N MET A 158 7.22 15.41 6.48
CA MET A 158 7.40 14.00 6.18
C MET A 158 7.95 13.85 4.77
N SER A 159 9.00 13.05 4.62
CA SER A 159 9.55 12.70 3.32
C SER A 159 10.18 11.31 3.32
N LEU A 160 10.29 10.72 2.14
CA LEU A 160 11.05 9.49 1.92
C LEU A 160 12.28 9.80 1.06
N CYS A 161 13.47 9.63 1.64
CA CYS A 161 14.74 9.88 0.99
C CYS A 161 15.56 8.59 1.00
N ASN A 162 15.85 8.05 -0.20
CA ASN A 162 16.34 6.69 -0.36
C ASN A 162 15.41 5.70 0.40
N ASP A 163 15.98 4.83 1.22
CA ASP A 163 15.28 3.89 2.09
C ASP A 163 14.84 4.49 3.45
N THR A 164 14.95 5.80 3.65
CA THR A 164 14.74 6.42 4.97
C THR A 164 13.55 7.37 4.96
N ILE A 165 12.53 7.04 5.75
CA ILE A 165 11.45 7.95 6.10
C ILE A 165 11.99 8.96 7.11
N LYS A 166 11.97 10.23 6.73
CA LYS A 166 12.36 11.36 7.58
C LYS A 166 11.11 12.09 8.05
N LEU A 167 11.02 12.28 9.35
CA LEU A 167 9.89 12.92 10.01
C LEU A 167 10.39 14.01 10.92
N GLU A 168 9.77 15.18 10.81
CA GLU A 168 10.12 16.36 11.59
C GLU A 168 8.89 16.77 12.40
N ASN A 169 9.10 17.04 13.68
CA ASN A 169 8.11 17.63 14.57
C ASN A 169 8.59 19.05 14.96
N GLN A 170 7.95 19.69 15.96
CA GLN A 170 8.32 21.05 16.37
C GLN A 170 9.71 21.18 17.02
N SER A 171 10.23 20.13 17.63
CA SER A 171 11.42 20.17 18.50
C SER A 171 12.51 19.17 18.12
N ASN A 172 12.23 18.24 17.21
CA ASN A 172 13.08 17.13 16.88
C ASN A 172 12.83 16.61 15.45
N SER A 173 13.77 15.83 14.96
CA SER A 173 13.61 15.02 13.76
C SER A 173 13.97 13.57 14.07
N PHE A 174 13.29 12.65 13.42
CA PHE A 174 13.58 11.24 13.56
C PHE A 174 13.49 10.54 12.20
N ASN A 175 14.27 9.47 12.10
CA ASN A 175 14.41 8.68 10.90
C ASN A 175 13.92 7.26 11.16
N TYR A 176 13.21 6.69 10.19
CA TYR A 176 12.87 5.28 10.13
C TYR A 176 13.47 4.70 8.85
N LYS A 177 14.35 3.71 9.00
CA LYS A 177 15.00 3.04 7.86
C LYS A 177 14.14 1.84 7.43
N LEU A 178 13.62 1.91 6.21
CA LEU A 178 12.88 0.84 5.56
C LEU A 178 13.81 -0.31 5.19
N ASP A 179 13.31 -1.53 5.35
CA ASP A 179 13.92 -2.75 4.84
C ASP A 179 12.90 -3.48 3.95
N VAL A 180 12.82 -3.07 2.69
CA VAL A 180 11.86 -3.60 1.70
C VAL A 180 12.55 -3.84 0.36
N ASN A 181 11.92 -4.57 -0.55
CA ASN A 181 12.46 -4.74 -1.91
C ASN A 181 12.38 -3.44 -2.74
N ASP A 182 13.11 -3.39 -3.85
CA ASP A 182 13.23 -2.19 -4.68
C ASP A 182 11.89 -1.75 -5.31
N ASP A 183 11.02 -2.71 -5.65
CA ASP A 183 9.69 -2.45 -6.22
C ASP A 183 8.79 -1.72 -5.20
N VAL A 184 8.71 -2.26 -3.98
CA VAL A 184 7.98 -1.66 -2.86
C VAL A 184 8.57 -0.30 -2.51
N LEU A 185 9.90 -0.16 -2.48
CA LEU A 185 10.56 1.11 -2.20
C LEU A 185 10.22 2.18 -3.27
N SER A 186 10.29 1.81 -4.54
CA SER A 186 9.94 2.67 -5.68
C SER A 186 8.48 3.13 -5.63
N PHE A 187 7.58 2.22 -5.28
CA PHE A 187 6.18 2.54 -5.06
C PHE A 187 5.99 3.52 -3.89
N LEU A 188 6.60 3.26 -2.74
CA LEU A 188 6.52 4.16 -1.58
C LEU A 188 7.06 5.56 -1.92
N HIS A 189 8.14 5.67 -2.70
CA HIS A 189 8.61 6.98 -3.18
C HIS A 189 7.56 7.73 -3.99
N SER A 190 6.75 7.02 -4.77
CA SER A 190 5.66 7.61 -5.52
C SER A 190 4.49 7.99 -4.61
N VAL A 191 4.15 7.16 -3.63
CA VAL A 191 3.14 7.43 -2.60
C VAL A 191 3.48 8.67 -1.78
N PHE A 192 4.72 8.78 -1.28
CA PHE A 192 5.12 9.89 -0.41
C PHE A 192 5.04 11.26 -1.09
N LYS A 193 5.10 11.31 -2.42
CA LYS A 193 4.88 12.56 -3.19
C LYS A 193 3.41 12.99 -3.23
N LEU A 194 2.48 12.10 -2.90
CA LEU A 194 1.04 12.37 -2.88
C LEU A 194 0.55 12.82 -1.50
N ILE A 195 1.36 12.67 -0.45
CA ILE A 195 0.94 13.00 0.91
C ILE A 195 1.08 14.50 1.13
N GLU A 196 -0.05 15.17 1.30
CA GLU A 196 -0.09 16.58 1.69
C GLU A 196 -0.33 16.70 3.19
N LEU A 197 0.60 17.34 3.90
CA LEU A 197 0.41 17.67 5.31
C LEU A 197 -0.45 18.92 5.46
N PRO A 198 -1.37 18.97 6.43
CA PRO A 198 -2.10 20.18 6.78
C PRO A 198 -1.11 21.28 7.18
N LYS A 199 -1.38 22.50 6.72
CA LYS A 199 -0.59 23.69 7.06
C LYS A 199 -0.88 24.21 8.46
#